data_AF-A0A950PGY0-F1
#
_entry.id   AF-A0A950PGY0-F1
#
_cell.length_a   1.000
_cell.length_b   1.000
_cell.length_c   1.000
_cell.angle_alpha   90.00
_cell.angle_beta   90.00
_cell.angle_gamma   90.00
#
_symmetry.space_group_name_H-M   'P 1'
#
loop_
_entity.id
_entity.type
_entity.pdbx_description
1 polymer ?
#
loop_
_entity_poly.entity_id
_entity_poly.type
_entity_poly.pdbx_seq_one_letter_code
_entity_poly.pdbx_strand_id
1 'polypeptide(L)'
;MSTRTLLLSIACLALAVLTFATFFTCESIVERNALLTTIGSQEQPLQQATQVKAQVGTLATETAKLAEQGDMGAKQIVEGMKSQGINIQP
;
A
#
# COMPACT_ATOMS: atom_id res chain seq x y z
N MET A 1 55.77 -9.06 -15.76
CA MET A 1 54.91 -8.44 -14.72
C MET A 1 55.35 -8.99 -13.37
N SER A 2 55.82 -8.15 -12.45
CA SER A 2 56.46 -8.61 -11.21
C SER A 2 55.44 -9.24 -10.26
N THR A 3 55.75 -10.40 -9.68
CA THR A 3 54.86 -11.16 -8.76
C THR A 3 54.34 -10.31 -7.60
N ARG A 4 55.15 -9.33 -7.16
CA ARG A 4 54.80 -8.36 -6.12
C ARG A 4 53.63 -7.45 -6.52
N THR A 5 53.56 -7.02 -7.78
CA THR A 5 52.47 -6.19 -8.30
C THR A 5 51.18 -6.99 -8.41
N LEU A 6 51.27 -8.25 -8.83
CA LEU A 6 50.11 -9.15 -8.93
C LEU A 6 49.45 -9.39 -7.57
N LEU A 7 50.25 -9.68 -6.53
CA LEU A 7 49.74 -9.86 -5.16
C LEU A 7 49.06 -8.60 -4.61
N LEU A 8 49.65 -7.43 -4.87
CA LEU A 8 49.08 -6.14 -4.47
C LEU A 8 47.73 -5.86 -5.14
N SER A 9 47.62 -6.14 -6.44
CA SER A 9 46.36 -6.01 -7.18
C SER A 9 45.28 -6.96 -6.65
N ILE A 10 45.65 -8.21 -6.35
CA ILE A 10 44.71 -9.20 -5.78
C ILE A 10 44.26 -8.78 -4.38
N ALA A 11 45.17 -8.30 -3.52
CA ALA A 11 44.81 -7.83 -2.19
C ALA A 11 43.86 -6.63 -2.23
N CYS A 12 44.10 -5.69 -3.16
CA CYS A 12 43.24 -4.53 -3.36
C CYS A 12 41.85 -4.96 -3.87
N LEU A 13 41.80 -5.90 -4.82
CA LEU A 13 40.55 -6.46 -5.31
C LEU A 13 39.76 -7.17 -4.19
N ALA A 14 40.43 -7.96 -3.36
CA ALA A 14 39.79 -8.64 -2.24
C ALA A 14 39.18 -7.64 -1.24
N LEU A 15 39.89 -6.55 -0.92
CA LEU A 15 39.37 -5.48 -0.07
C LEU A 15 38.17 -4.76 -0.71
N ALA A 16 38.23 -4.47 -2.01
CA ALA A 16 37.12 -3.88 -2.73
C ALA A 16 35.87 -4.78 -2.71
N VAL A 17 36.04 -6.09 -2.91
CA VAL A 17 34.94 -7.05 -2.85
C VAL A 17 34.35 -7.13 -1.45
N LEU A 18 35.18 -7.16 -0.40
CA LEU A 18 34.70 -7.20 0.98
C LEU A 18 33.92 -5.94 1.36
N THR A 19 34.44 -4.77 1.04
CA THR A 19 33.76 -3.50 1.30
C THR A 19 32.44 -3.39 0.53
N PHE A 20 32.44 -3.80 -0.74
CA PHE A 20 31.23 -3.84 -1.56
C PHE A 20 30.18 -4.81 -1.00
N ALA A 21 30.59 -6.01 -0.58
CA ALA A 21 29.69 -7.00 0.01
C ALA A 21 29.07 -6.51 1.32
N THR A 22 29.86 -5.86 2.19
CA THR A 22 29.34 -5.25 3.42
C THR A 22 28.34 -4.15 3.11
N PHE A 23 28.67 -3.26 2.18
CA PHE A 23 27.77 -2.18 1.78
C PHE A 23 26.45 -2.71 1.22
N PHE A 24 26.50 -3.66 0.28
CA PHE A 24 25.31 -4.28 -0.30
C PHE A 24 24.43 -4.99 0.74
N THR A 25 25.05 -5.64 1.72
CA THR A 25 24.34 -6.31 2.81
C THR A 25 23.63 -5.30 3.72
N CYS A 26 24.31 -4.19 4.07
CA CYS A 26 23.70 -3.13 4.87
C CYS A 26 22.51 -2.48 4.15
N GLU A 27 22.65 -2.13 2.87
CA GLU A 27 21.57 -1.55 2.07
C GLU A 27 20.37 -2.50 1.99
N SER A 28 20.59 -3.79 1.76
CA SER A 28 19.51 -4.78 1.70
C SER A 28 18.72 -4.89 3.02
N ILE A 29 19.40 -4.78 4.17
CA ILE A 29 18.75 -4.76 5.47
C ILE A 29 17.91 -3.48 5.65
N VAL A 30 18.45 -2.33 5.26
CA VAL A 30 17.74 -1.04 5.35
C VAL A 30 16.48 -1.06 4.47
N GLU A 31 16.61 -1.52 3.22
CA GLU A 31 15.50 -1.62 2.28
C GLU A 31 14.39 -2.55 2.80
N ARG A 32 14.76 -3.70 3.36
CA ARG A 32 13.79 -4.62 3.97
C ARG A 32 13.03 -3.97 5.12
N ASN A 33 13.70 -3.19 5.97
CA ASN A 33 13.05 -2.48 7.07
C ASN A 33 12.12 -1.35 6.56
N ALA A 34 12.52 -0.63 5.52
CA ALA A 34 11.68 0.38 4.90
C ALA A 34 10.39 -0.22 4.30
N LEU A 35 10.50 -1.37 3.62
CA LEU A 35 9.36 -2.10 3.09
C LEU A 35 8.42 -2.59 4.20
N LEU A 36 8.96 -3.19 5.27
CA LEU A 36 8.15 -3.63 6.42
C LEU A 36 7.42 -2.46 7.09
N THR A 37 8.09 -1.33 7.23
CA THR A 37 7.49 -0.10 7.77
C THR A 37 6.36 0.40 6.88
N THR A 38 6.55 0.37 5.56
CA THR A 38 5.53 0.77 4.59
C THR A 38 4.32 -0.17 4.62
N ILE A 39 4.54 -1.48 4.78
CA ILE A 39 3.46 -2.45 4.94
C ILE A 39 2.68 -2.16 6.23
N GLY A 40 3.36 -2.00 7.36
CA GLY A 40 2.69 -1.66 8.63
C GLY A 40 1.94 -0.33 8.59
N SER A 41 2.48 0.66 7.86
CA SER A 41 1.84 1.97 7.68
C SER A 41 0.57 1.92 6.81
N GLN A 42 0.34 0.85 6.06
CA GLN A 42 -0.85 0.69 5.23
C GLN A 42 -2.03 0.05 5.98
N GLU A 43 -1.79 -0.61 7.11
CA GLU A 43 -2.84 -1.32 7.85
C GLU A 43 -3.90 -0.36 8.40
N GLN A 44 -3.47 0.76 9.00
CA GLN A 44 -4.39 1.75 9.57
C GLN A 44 -5.23 2.48 8.49
N PRO A 45 -4.65 3.01 7.38
CA PRO A 45 -5.44 3.57 6.28
C PRO A 45 -6.43 2.58 5.67
N LEU A 46 -6.04 1.30 5.51
CA LEU A 46 -6.95 0.27 4.99
C LEU A 46 -8.10 -0.02 5.96
N GLN A 47 -7.82 -0.06 7.25
CA GLN A 47 -8.84 -0.24 8.28
C GLN A 47 -9.80 0.96 8.33
N GLN A 48 -9.29 2.19 8.24
CA GLN A 48 -10.09 3.41 8.15
C GLN A 48 -10.96 3.43 6.89
N ALA A 49 -10.38 3.09 5.73
CA ALA A 49 -11.13 3.00 4.47
C ALA A 49 -12.26 1.95 4.55
N THR A 50 -12.01 0.82 5.22
CA THR A 50 -13.03 -0.21 5.46
C THR A 50 -14.15 0.31 6.36
N GLN A 51 -13.84 1.04 7.43
CA GLN A 51 -14.83 1.66 8.30
C GLN A 51 -15.67 2.71 7.57
N VAL A 52 -15.04 3.59 6.78
CA VAL A 52 -15.74 4.59 5.97
C VAL A 52 -16.66 3.90 4.96
N LYS A 53 -16.19 2.85 4.28
CA LYS A 53 -17.01 2.06 3.36
C LYS A 53 -18.23 1.47 4.06
N ALA A 54 -18.08 0.93 5.27
CA ALA A 54 -19.19 0.39 6.04
C ALA A 54 -20.21 1.47 6.40
N GLN A 55 -19.77 2.64 6.88
CA GLN A 55 -20.63 3.77 7.23
C GLN A 55 -21.41 4.29 6.01
N VAL A 56 -20.73 4.47 4.87
CA VAL A 56 -21.36 4.88 3.60
C VAL A 56 -22.37 3.82 3.14
N GLY A 57 -22.05 2.54 3.30
CA GLY A 57 -22.99 1.44 3.03
C GLY A 57 -24.26 1.53 3.88
N THR A 58 -24.13 1.76 5.18
CA THR A 58 -25.27 1.94 6.08
C THR A 58 -26.14 3.13 5.68
N LEU A 59 -25.52 4.30 5.42
CA LEU A 59 -26.23 5.49 4.97
C LEU A 59 -26.97 5.24 3.64
N ALA A 60 -26.33 4.54 2.71
CA ALA A 60 -26.92 4.21 1.44
C ALA A 60 -28.12 3.26 1.58
N THR A 61 -28.03 2.24 2.45
CA THR A 61 -29.14 1.33 2.76
C THR A 61 -30.28 2.06 3.45
N GLU A 62 -30.01 2.95 4.40
CA GLU A 62 -31.05 3.78 5.04
C GLU A 62 -31.72 4.72 4.03
N THR A 63 -30.93 5.31 3.13
CA THR A 63 -31.45 6.15 2.04
C THR A 63 -32.30 5.32 1.07
N ALA A 64 -31.92 4.09 0.76
CA ALA A 64 -32.74 3.18 -0.04
C ALA A 64 -34.09 2.88 0.64
N LYS A 65 -34.09 2.64 1.96
CA LYS A 65 -35.32 2.45 2.74
C LYS A 65 -36.21 3.69 2.75
N LEU A 66 -35.63 4.88 2.87
CA LEU A 66 -36.36 6.15 2.78
C LEU A 66 -36.95 6.36 1.37
N ALA A 67 -36.20 5.99 0.33
CA ALA A 67 -36.68 6.03 -1.05
C ALA A 67 -37.87 5.07 -1.27
N GLU A 68 -37.83 3.87 -0.69
CA GLU A 68 -38.96 2.91 -0.70
C GLU A 68 -40.18 3.44 0.06
N GLN A 69 -39.96 4.15 1.17
CA GLN A 69 -41.03 4.80 1.94
C GLN A 69 -41.67 6.00 1.23
N GLY A 70 -41.13 6.41 0.06
CA GLY A 70 -41.72 7.43 -0.80
C GLY A 70 -41.03 8.79 -0.77
N ASP A 71 -39.90 8.93 -0.08
CA ASP A 71 -39.12 10.17 -0.09
C ASP A 71 -38.51 10.44 -1.48
N MET A 72 -38.87 11.58 -2.09
CA MET A 72 -38.41 11.91 -3.44
C MET A 72 -36.93 12.29 -3.50
N GLY A 73 -36.38 12.88 -2.44
CA GLY A 73 -34.96 13.22 -2.37
C GLY A 73 -34.08 11.98 -2.28
N ALA A 74 -34.49 11.02 -1.45
CA ALA A 74 -33.82 9.74 -1.30
C ALA A 74 -33.86 8.92 -2.62
N LYS A 75 -34.97 8.95 -3.36
CA LYS A 75 -35.07 8.32 -4.70
C LYS A 75 -34.06 8.88 -5.69
N GLN A 76 -33.92 10.21 -5.75
CA GLN A 76 -32.91 10.84 -6.62
C GLN A 76 -31.48 10.45 -6.23
N ILE A 77 -31.20 10.34 -4.94
CA ILE A 77 -29.88 9.91 -4.46
C ILE A 77 -29.61 8.45 -4.88
N VAL A 78 -30.57 7.54 -4.68
CA VAL A 78 -30.43 6.11 -5.07
C VAL A 78 -30.27 5.95 -6.58
N GLU A 79 -31.03 6.69 -7.39
CA GLU A 79 -30.87 6.70 -8.85
C GLU A 79 -29.51 7.25 -9.28
N GLY A 80 -29.05 8.32 -8.64
CA GLY A 80 -27.71 8.87 -8.84
C GLY A 80 -26.62 7.84 -8.52
N MET A 81 -26.72 7.12 -7.40
CA MET A 81 -25.79 6.06 -7.03
C MET A 81 -25.81 4.90 -8.04
N LYS A 82 -27.00 4.50 -8.50
CA LYS A 82 -27.17 3.46 -9.54
C LYS A 82 -26.54 3.88 -10.86
N SER A 83 -26.64 5.15 -11.25
CA SER A 83 -26.00 5.69 -12.47
C SER A 83 -24.47 5.62 -12.44
N GLN A 84 -23.88 5.64 -11.24
CA GLN A 84 -22.44 5.50 -11.01
C GLN A 84 -22.01 4.03 -10.82
N GLY A 85 -22.91 3.07 -11.05
CA GLY A 85 -22.64 1.64 -10.91
C GLY A 85 -22.65 1.12 -9.47
N ILE A 86 -23.05 1.95 -8.49
CA ILE A 86 -23.16 1.54 -7.09
C ILE A 86 -24.56 0.95 -6.88
N ASN A 87 -24.65 -0.37 -6.92
CA ASN A 87 -25.91 -1.07 -6.66
C ASN A 87 -26.08 -1.29 -5.15
N ILE A 88 -26.94 -0.48 -4.53
CA ILE A 88 -27.32 -0.62 -3.12
C ILE A 88 -28.49 -1.59 -3.05
N GLN A 89 -28.29 -2.72 -2.37
CA GLN A 89 -29.40 -3.61 -1.99
C GLN A 89 -30.00 -3.11 -0.66
N PRO A 90 -31.33 -2.99 -0.57
CA PRO A 90 -32.02 -2.57 0.65
C PRO A 90 -31.88 -3.56 1.81
#